data_AF-A0AB36NZ16-F1
#
_entry.id   AF-A0AB36NZ16-F1
#
_cell.length_a   1.000
_cell.length_b   1.000
_cell.length_c   1.000
_cell.angle_alpha   90.00
_cell.angle_beta   90.00
_cell.angle_gamma   90.00
#
_symmetry.space_group_name_H-M   'P 1'
#
loop_
_entity.id
_entity.type
_entity.pdbx_description
1 polymer ?
#
loop_
_entity_poly.entity_id
_entity_poly.type
_entity_poly.pdbx_seq_one_letter_code
_entity_poly.pdbx_strand_id
1 'polypeptide(L)'
;MIRNIYWKYICSNLKKQLVCSLFLILFIHQSQAQNQINGEIKQFYAVISFDEKMNFGHFDSDVSWKITNSQNNINVSLQGNEINDYVFQQAGDYEINFTENRKHNPDECSHPAMPEKVLVKVQPVKLVFDFSKIQFSEKLQKGRNYSDLIITVPAKVISKDNSITKLPAPGLSVSGIGVALAAKPVNTEIVLNNKIQLLKYKISGKADKEAYLMFDFYDFNNQVQTYNLSEKIK
;
A
#
# COMPACT_ATOMS: atom_id res chain seq x y z
N MET A 1 -76.53 38.52 -10.21
CA MET A 1 -75.69 37.91 -11.26
C MET A 1 -74.52 38.87 -11.50
N ILE A 2 -73.46 38.90 -10.70
CA ILE A 2 -72.08 38.40 -10.97
C ILE A 2 -71.31 38.49 -9.63
N ARG A 3 -71.43 37.50 -8.72
CA ARG A 3 -70.67 37.54 -7.45
C ARG A 3 -70.32 36.17 -6.84
N ASN A 4 -70.47 35.08 -7.60
CA ASN A 4 -70.27 33.72 -7.08
C ASN A 4 -69.28 32.85 -7.88
N ILE A 5 -68.61 33.40 -8.89
CA ILE A 5 -67.62 32.65 -9.70
C ILE A 5 -66.18 32.93 -9.24
N TYR A 6 -65.91 34.08 -8.62
CA TYR A 6 -64.57 34.43 -8.15
C TYR A 6 -64.12 33.71 -6.88
N TRP A 7 -65.03 33.27 -6.00
CA TRP A 7 -64.64 32.64 -4.73
C TRP A 7 -64.18 31.18 -4.88
N LYS A 8 -64.72 30.46 -5.87
CA LYS A 8 -64.34 29.06 -6.16
C LYS A 8 -62.93 28.94 -6.77
N TYR A 9 -62.47 29.95 -7.50
CA TYR A 9 -61.11 29.97 -8.05
C TYR A 9 -60.03 30.27 -6.99
N ILE A 10 -60.34 31.10 -5.99
CA ILE A 10 -59.39 31.49 -4.94
C ILE A 10 -59.13 30.33 -3.96
N CYS A 11 -60.15 29.55 -3.59
CA CYS A 11 -59.99 28.40 -2.68
C CYS A 11 -59.31 27.17 -3.30
N SER A 12 -59.30 27.03 -4.63
CA SER A 12 -58.62 25.92 -5.33
C SER A 12 -57.09 26.08 -5.34
N ASN A 13 -56.61 27.33 -5.39
CA ASN A 13 -55.17 27.61 -5.46
C ASN A 13 -54.47 27.62 -4.09
N LEU A 14 -55.16 27.94 -2.99
CA LEU A 14 -54.55 27.90 -1.66
C LEU A 14 -54.17 26.47 -1.22
N LYS A 15 -55.00 25.46 -1.52
CA LYS A 15 -54.70 24.06 -1.20
C LYS A 15 -53.53 23.50 -2.01
N LYS A 16 -53.35 23.94 -3.27
CA LYS A 16 -52.21 23.52 -4.10
C LYS A 16 -50.90 24.22 -3.72
N GLN A 17 -50.96 25.47 -3.27
CA GLN A 17 -49.77 26.19 -2.79
C GLN A 17 -49.26 25.67 -1.43
N LEU A 18 -50.15 25.32 -0.50
CA LEU A 18 -49.73 24.76 0.81
C LEU A 18 -49.05 23.38 0.70
N VAL A 19 -49.46 22.55 -0.27
CA VAL A 19 -48.82 21.23 -0.51
C VAL A 19 -47.45 21.39 -1.18
N CYS A 20 -47.25 22.40 -2.03
CA CYS A 20 -45.93 22.68 -2.62
C CYS A 20 -44.95 23.25 -1.59
N SER A 21 -45.41 24.07 -0.64
CA SER A 21 -44.55 24.62 0.41
C SER A 21 -44.10 23.58 1.43
N LEU A 22 -44.91 22.54 1.69
CA LEU A 22 -44.53 21.44 2.60
C LEU A 22 -43.55 20.44 1.96
N PHE A 23 -43.57 20.28 0.64
CA PHE A 23 -42.56 19.45 -0.06
C PHE A 23 -41.19 20.11 -0.20
N LEU A 24 -41.11 21.45 -0.14
CA LEU A 24 -39.85 22.18 -0.25
C LEU A 24 -39.03 22.22 1.05
N ILE A 25 -39.65 21.96 2.21
CA ILE A 25 -38.96 21.96 3.51
C ILE A 25 -38.26 20.61 3.78
N LEU A 26 -38.64 19.54 3.05
CA LEU A 26 -38.01 18.22 3.19
C LEU A 26 -36.72 18.03 2.35
N PHE A 27 -36.31 19.02 1.55
CA PHE A 27 -35.10 18.93 0.71
C PHE A 27 -33.95 19.87 1.10
N ILE A 28 -34.03 20.57 2.26
CA ILE A 28 -32.96 21.48 2.73
C ILE A 28 -32.20 20.91 3.94
N HIS A 29 -32.23 19.61 4.15
CA HIS A 29 -31.25 18.93 5.00
C HIS A 29 -30.31 18.10 4.13
N GLN A 30 -29.58 18.78 3.24
CA GLN A 30 -28.23 18.33 2.97
C GLN A 30 -27.42 18.61 4.22
N SER A 31 -27.46 17.66 5.17
CA SER A 31 -26.46 17.56 6.21
C SER A 31 -25.12 17.37 5.51
N GLN A 32 -24.41 18.46 5.24
CA GLN A 32 -22.98 18.37 5.00
C GLN A 32 -22.36 17.99 6.33
N ALA A 33 -22.25 16.68 6.57
CA ALA A 33 -21.25 16.17 7.47
C ALA A 33 -19.89 16.51 6.85
N GLN A 34 -19.42 17.73 7.06
CA GLN A 34 -18.00 18.01 7.00
C GLN A 34 -17.40 17.28 8.21
N ASN A 35 -17.10 15.99 8.02
CA ASN A 35 -16.07 15.37 8.82
C ASN A 35 -14.81 16.18 8.54
N GLN A 36 -14.48 17.12 9.43
CA GLN A 36 -13.11 17.60 9.56
C GLN A 36 -12.27 16.38 9.94
N ILE A 37 -11.82 15.64 8.94
CA ILE A 37 -10.67 14.76 9.08
C ILE A 37 -9.46 15.69 9.16
N ASN A 38 -9.33 16.41 10.28
CA ASN A 38 -8.09 17.04 10.72
C ASN A 38 -7.21 15.96 11.38
N GLY A 39 -7.11 14.80 10.74
CA GLY A 39 -5.97 13.92 10.96
C GLY A 39 -4.92 14.37 9.96
N GLU A 40 -3.84 14.98 10.40
CA GLU A 40 -2.64 15.07 9.58
C GLU A 40 -2.36 13.66 9.06
N ILE A 41 -2.42 13.47 7.74
CA ILE A 41 -2.00 12.22 7.13
C ILE A 41 -0.51 12.14 7.40
N LYS A 42 -0.12 11.31 8.38
CA LYS A 42 1.30 11.01 8.61
C LYS A 42 1.87 10.40 7.33
N GLN A 43 2.70 11.16 6.64
CA GLN A 43 3.42 10.68 5.47
C GLN A 43 4.64 9.89 5.96
N PHE A 44 4.59 8.57 5.79
CA PHE A 44 5.74 7.72 6.10
C PHE A 44 6.71 7.73 4.94
N TYR A 45 8.00 7.86 5.27
CA TYR A 45 9.11 7.68 4.33
C TYR A 45 9.14 6.23 3.82
N ALA A 46 8.90 5.27 4.71
CA ALA A 46 8.82 3.84 4.37
C ALA A 46 7.86 3.09 5.30
N VAL A 47 7.32 1.99 4.77
CA VAL A 47 6.59 0.97 5.54
C VAL A 47 7.36 -0.33 5.42
N ILE A 48 7.78 -0.89 6.55
CA ILE A 48 8.62 -2.09 6.61
C ILE A 48 8.04 -3.13 7.56
N SER A 49 8.47 -4.37 7.45
CA SER A 49 8.14 -5.39 8.46
C SER A 49 9.02 -5.25 9.68
N PHE A 50 8.58 -5.77 10.82
CA PHE A 50 9.49 -6.00 11.94
C PHE A 50 10.66 -6.91 11.53
N ASP A 51 11.78 -6.81 12.24
CA ASP A 51 13.00 -7.58 11.97
C ASP A 51 13.56 -7.34 10.55
N GLU A 52 13.37 -6.11 10.04
CA GLU A 52 14.01 -5.61 8.83
C GLU A 52 15.01 -4.49 9.18
N LYS A 53 15.96 -4.29 8.27
CA LYS A 53 16.90 -3.15 8.25
C LYS A 53 16.49 -2.24 7.09
N MET A 54 16.92 -0.99 7.15
CA MET A 54 16.79 -0.05 6.03
C MET A 54 18.17 0.42 5.60
N ASN A 55 18.37 0.53 4.29
CA ASN A 55 19.58 1.13 3.73
C ASN A 55 19.29 2.59 3.39
N PHE A 56 19.91 3.50 4.13
CA PHE A 56 19.81 4.95 3.92
C PHE A 56 20.91 5.49 3.00
N GLY A 57 21.84 4.65 2.55
CA GLY A 57 23.03 5.05 1.80
C GLY A 57 24.27 5.16 2.68
N HIS A 58 25.32 5.77 2.15
CA HIS A 58 26.59 5.93 2.86
C HIS A 58 26.66 7.28 3.57
N PHE A 59 27.06 7.26 4.85
CA PHE A 59 27.25 8.45 5.67
C PHE A 59 28.57 8.40 6.43
N ASP A 60 29.20 9.57 6.54
CA ASP A 60 30.41 9.75 7.34
C ASP A 60 30.10 9.70 8.84
N SER A 61 31.14 9.46 9.65
CA SER A 61 31.02 9.21 11.09
C SER A 61 30.56 10.40 11.94
N ASP A 62 30.49 11.60 11.36
CA ASP A 62 30.08 12.83 12.03
C ASP A 62 28.60 13.19 11.81
N VAL A 63 27.91 12.38 11.01
CA VAL A 63 26.45 12.36 10.96
C VAL A 63 25.94 11.60 12.18
N SER A 64 25.00 12.19 12.89
CA SER A 64 24.33 11.56 14.03
C SER A 64 22.86 11.29 13.77
N TRP A 65 22.38 10.18 14.31
CA TRP A 65 21.02 9.71 14.15
C TRP A 65 20.37 9.51 15.50
N LYS A 66 19.08 9.83 15.60
CA LYS A 66 18.27 9.50 16.76
C LYS A 66 16.99 8.79 16.33
N ILE A 67 16.87 7.52 16.69
CA ILE A 67 15.70 6.69 16.42
C ILE A 67 14.83 6.65 17.68
N THR A 68 13.55 7.00 17.54
CA THR A 68 12.59 6.98 18.64
C THR A 68 11.31 6.26 18.27
N ASN A 69 10.73 5.55 19.24
CA ASN A 69 9.36 5.05 19.20
C ASN A 69 8.80 5.18 20.62
N SER A 70 7.92 6.15 20.82
CA SER A 70 7.40 6.50 22.15
C SER A 70 6.52 5.42 22.75
N GLN A 71 5.79 4.67 21.92
CA GLN A 71 4.90 3.59 22.38
C GLN A 71 5.68 2.43 23.01
N ASN A 72 6.86 2.12 22.47
CA ASN A 72 7.73 1.04 22.94
C ASN A 72 8.92 1.53 23.78
N ASN A 73 8.95 2.82 24.15
CA ASN A 73 10.05 3.46 24.87
C ASN A 73 11.44 3.24 24.23
N ILE A 74 11.49 3.28 22.90
CA ILE A 74 12.74 3.17 22.14
C ILE A 74 13.33 4.57 21.98
N ASN A 75 14.61 4.72 22.32
CA ASN A 75 15.40 5.92 22.11
C ASN A 75 16.86 5.50 21.90
N VAL A 76 17.29 5.43 20.65
CA VAL A 76 18.61 4.93 20.24
C VAL A 76 19.34 6.04 19.50
N SER A 77 20.62 6.25 19.85
CA SER A 77 21.51 7.17 19.13
C SER A 77 22.55 6.37 18.37
N LEU A 78 22.77 6.70 17.10
CA LEU A 78 23.71 6.02 16.19
C LEU A 78 24.57 7.06 15.46
N GLN A 79 25.68 6.63 14.87
CA GLN A 79 26.62 7.47 14.13
C GLN A 79 26.89 6.93 12.72
N GLY A 80 26.99 7.84 11.75
CA GLY A 80 27.32 7.55 10.35
C GLY A 80 26.56 6.36 9.80
N ASN A 81 27.28 5.33 9.35
CA ASN A 81 26.71 4.14 8.72
C ASN A 81 26.01 3.15 9.68
N GLU A 82 26.09 3.33 11.00
CA GLU A 82 25.44 2.44 11.97
C GLU A 82 23.91 2.36 11.77
N ILE A 83 23.31 3.41 11.19
CA ILE A 83 21.88 3.44 10.84
C ILE A 83 21.48 2.30 9.90
N ASN A 84 22.38 1.87 9.01
CA ASN A 84 22.12 0.80 8.04
C ASN A 84 22.11 -0.59 8.68
N ASP A 85 22.68 -0.72 9.87
CA ASP A 85 22.73 -1.96 10.64
C ASP A 85 21.65 -2.07 11.71
N TYR A 86 20.91 -0.99 11.96
CA TYR A 86 19.82 -0.97 12.91
C TYR A 86 18.66 -1.87 12.44
N VAL A 87 18.25 -2.79 13.31
CA VAL A 87 17.14 -3.73 13.07
C VAL A 87 15.89 -3.26 13.81
N PHE A 88 14.79 -3.04 13.08
CA PHE A 88 13.53 -2.60 13.65
C PHE A 88 12.76 -3.77 14.28
N GLN A 89 13.09 -4.11 15.52
CA GLN A 89 12.54 -5.30 16.17
C GLN A 89 11.06 -5.17 16.59
N GLN A 90 10.60 -3.98 16.96
CA GLN A 90 9.23 -3.74 17.47
C GLN A 90 8.36 -3.09 16.40
N ALA A 91 7.10 -3.52 16.28
CA ALA A 91 6.12 -2.85 15.43
C ALA A 91 5.74 -1.48 16.03
N GLY A 92 5.38 -0.54 15.16
CA GLY A 92 4.95 0.81 15.52
C GLY A 92 5.54 1.89 14.62
N ASP A 93 5.18 3.12 14.90
CA ASP A 93 5.70 4.29 14.20
C ASP A 93 7.03 4.72 14.82
N TYR A 94 8.08 4.80 14.00
CA TYR A 94 9.39 5.30 14.37
C TYR A 94 9.63 6.67 13.79
N GLU A 95 10.29 7.51 14.57
CA GLU A 95 10.82 8.79 14.14
C GLU A 95 12.34 8.72 14.16
N ILE A 96 12.95 8.99 13.01
CA ILE A 96 14.40 9.03 12.84
C ILE A 96 14.77 10.49 12.57
N ASN A 97 15.50 11.08 13.51
CA ASN A 97 16.05 12.41 13.35
C ASN A 97 17.50 12.32 12.90
N PHE A 98 17.86 13.21 11.97
CA PHE A 98 19.17 13.34 11.38
C PHE A 98 19.79 14.66 11.83
N THR A 99 21.06 14.64 12.21
CA THR A 99 21.80 15.84 12.57
C THR A 99 23.23 15.74 12.07
N GLU A 100 23.63 16.70 11.25
CA GLU A 100 24.97 16.84 10.71
C GLU A 100 25.52 18.21 11.08
N ASN A 101 26.78 18.24 11.54
CA ASN A 101 27.43 19.46 12.00
C ASN A 101 28.46 20.02 10.99
N ARG A 102 28.58 19.41 9.80
CA ARG A 102 29.47 19.89 8.73
C ARG A 102 28.86 21.09 8.02
N LYS A 103 29.74 22.04 7.68
CA LYS A 103 29.41 23.09 6.71
C LYS A 103 29.69 22.52 5.32
N HIS A 104 28.66 22.38 4.49
CA HIS A 104 28.85 21.96 3.10
C HIS A 104 29.55 23.06 2.31
N ASN A 105 30.73 22.75 1.77
CA ASN A 105 31.36 23.58 0.76
C ASN A 105 30.59 23.39 -0.57
N PRO A 106 30.20 24.46 -1.30
CA PRO A 106 29.53 24.32 -2.60
C PRO A 106 30.28 23.48 -3.65
N ASP A 107 31.59 23.26 -3.46
CA ASP A 107 32.43 22.43 -4.35
C ASP A 107 32.56 20.95 -3.91
N GLU A 108 32.05 20.58 -2.73
CA GLU A 108 32.06 19.20 -2.23
C GLU A 108 30.77 18.47 -2.58
N CYS A 109 30.90 17.19 -2.91
CA CYS A 109 29.80 16.35 -3.35
C CYS A 109 28.70 16.31 -2.28
N SER A 110 27.55 16.92 -2.60
CA SER A 110 26.35 16.93 -1.77
C SER A 110 25.97 15.50 -1.39
N HIS A 111 26.03 15.15 -0.10
CA HIS A 111 25.44 13.92 0.40
C HIS A 111 23.90 14.02 0.22
N PRO A 112 23.17 12.89 0.26
CA PRO A 112 21.72 12.92 0.06
C PRO A 112 21.10 13.93 1.03
N ALA A 113 20.33 14.88 0.49
CA ALA A 113 19.54 15.83 1.28
C ALA A 113 18.41 15.05 1.98
N MET A 114 18.75 14.39 3.09
CA MET A 114 17.77 13.71 3.89
C MET A 114 17.04 14.78 4.73
N PRO A 115 15.71 14.75 4.82
CA PRO A 115 15.01 15.65 5.73
C PRO A 115 15.50 15.40 7.16
N GLU A 116 15.55 16.47 7.96
CA GLU A 116 15.97 16.41 9.38
C GLU A 116 15.20 15.37 10.20
N LYS A 117 14.01 14.98 9.72
CA LYS A 117 13.15 13.96 10.31
C LYS A 117 12.49 13.09 9.25
N VAL A 118 12.56 11.77 9.42
CA VAL A 118 11.79 10.79 8.66
C VAL A 118 10.93 9.93 9.57
N LEU A 119 9.74 9.57 9.09
CA LEU A 119 8.82 8.66 9.75
C LEU A 119 8.87 7.29 9.09
N VAL A 120 9.09 6.24 9.85
CA VAL A 120 9.10 4.84 9.37
C VAL A 120 8.01 4.07 10.08
N LYS A 121 7.14 3.38 9.34
CA LYS A 121 6.12 2.50 9.92
C LYS A 121 6.61 1.06 9.92
N VAL A 122 6.69 0.44 11.08
CA VAL A 122 7.09 -0.96 11.24
C VAL A 122 5.85 -1.80 11.52
N GLN A 123 5.55 -2.73 10.64
CA GLN A 123 4.35 -3.56 10.68
C GLN A 123 4.63 -4.87 11.45
N PRO A 124 3.62 -5.41 12.16
CA PRO A 124 3.79 -6.62 12.98
C PRO A 124 3.81 -7.92 12.16
N VAL A 125 3.79 -7.82 10.83
CA VAL A 125 3.76 -8.95 9.90
C VAL A 125 4.91 -8.86 8.91
N LYS A 126 5.45 -10.02 8.53
CA LYS A 126 6.48 -10.19 7.52
C LYS A 126 6.09 -11.30 6.57
N LEU A 127 6.26 -11.06 5.26
CA LEU A 127 6.02 -12.06 4.21
C LEU A 127 7.34 -12.41 3.52
N VAL A 128 7.66 -13.69 3.48
CA VAL A 128 8.84 -14.19 2.77
C VAL A 128 8.40 -15.18 1.71
N PHE A 129 8.61 -14.85 0.44
CA PHE A 129 8.32 -15.73 -0.68
C PHE A 129 9.45 -16.76 -0.87
N ASP A 130 9.09 -18.01 -1.17
CA ASP A 130 10.02 -19.06 -1.56
C ASP A 130 9.98 -19.25 -3.08
N PHE A 131 10.69 -18.38 -3.80
CA PHE A 131 10.76 -18.45 -5.26
C PHE A 131 11.46 -19.69 -5.79
N SER A 132 12.21 -20.43 -4.96
CA SER A 132 12.82 -21.70 -5.39
C SER A 132 11.78 -22.78 -5.69
N LYS A 133 10.56 -22.61 -5.17
CA LYS A 133 9.42 -23.54 -5.33
C LYS A 133 8.26 -22.91 -6.07
N ILE A 134 8.47 -21.80 -6.78
CA ILE A 134 7.44 -21.21 -7.62
C ILE A 134 7.05 -22.19 -8.74
N GLN A 135 5.76 -22.28 -9.02
CA GLN A 135 5.20 -23.18 -10.02
C GLN A 135 4.24 -22.44 -10.94
N PHE A 136 4.31 -22.78 -12.22
CA PHE A 136 3.38 -22.32 -13.24
C PHE A 136 2.55 -23.52 -13.68
N SER A 137 1.22 -23.38 -13.74
CA SER A 137 0.33 -24.46 -14.17
C SER A 137 0.61 -24.91 -15.61
N GLU A 138 1.21 -24.03 -16.40
CA GLU A 138 1.66 -24.30 -17.75
C GLU A 138 2.78 -23.34 -18.17
N LYS A 139 3.49 -23.67 -19.24
CA LYS A 139 4.57 -22.82 -19.77
C LYS A 139 4.00 -21.56 -20.42
N LEU A 140 4.60 -20.41 -20.09
CA LEU A 140 4.34 -19.15 -20.77
C LEU A 140 4.97 -19.17 -22.17
N GLN A 141 4.17 -18.78 -23.17
CA GLN A 141 4.50 -18.84 -24.60
C GLN A 141 4.12 -17.53 -25.27
N LYS A 142 4.90 -17.13 -26.27
CA LYS A 142 4.59 -15.95 -27.08
C LYS A 142 3.29 -16.20 -27.84
N GLY A 143 2.49 -15.15 -28.01
CA GLY A 143 1.30 -15.18 -28.85
C GLY A 143 0.11 -15.91 -28.22
N ARG A 144 0.29 -16.57 -27.08
CA ARG A 144 -0.79 -17.27 -26.39
C ARG A 144 -1.57 -16.31 -25.50
N ASN A 145 -2.88 -16.33 -25.64
CA ASN A 145 -3.79 -15.64 -24.73
C ASN A 145 -4.15 -16.56 -23.56
N TYR A 146 -3.91 -16.11 -22.35
CA TYR A 146 -4.22 -16.81 -21.11
C TYR A 146 -5.49 -16.25 -20.51
N SER A 147 -6.33 -17.14 -20.00
CA SER A 147 -7.52 -16.77 -19.21
C SER A 147 -7.45 -17.29 -17.78
N ASP A 148 -6.64 -18.32 -17.52
CA ASP A 148 -6.63 -19.06 -16.26
C ASP A 148 -5.29 -19.70 -15.87
N LEU A 149 -4.16 -19.26 -16.44
CA LEU A 149 -2.84 -19.73 -15.99
C LEU A 149 -2.68 -19.40 -14.50
N ILE A 150 -2.25 -20.39 -13.71
CA ILE A 150 -2.04 -20.24 -12.27
C ILE A 150 -0.56 -20.21 -11.96
N ILE A 151 -0.12 -19.16 -11.27
CA ILE A 151 1.18 -19.10 -10.60
C ILE A 151 0.96 -19.44 -9.13
N THR A 152 1.67 -20.43 -8.63
CA THR A 152 1.67 -20.80 -7.21
C THR A 152 3.04 -20.51 -6.62
N VAL A 153 3.10 -19.71 -5.55
CA VAL A 153 4.34 -19.45 -4.80
C VAL A 153 4.12 -19.79 -3.32
N PRO A 154 4.94 -20.70 -2.75
CA PRO A 154 4.94 -20.90 -1.31
C PRO A 154 5.49 -19.65 -0.61
N ALA A 155 4.87 -19.27 0.50
CA ALA A 155 5.32 -18.15 1.31
C ALA A 155 5.16 -18.42 2.80
N LYS A 156 6.06 -17.86 3.60
CA LYS A 156 5.99 -17.88 5.06
C LYS A 156 5.49 -16.52 5.53
N VAL A 157 4.39 -16.52 6.28
CA VAL A 157 3.93 -15.34 7.01
C VAL A 157 4.40 -15.47 8.44
N ILE A 158 5.10 -14.45 8.94
CA ILE A 158 5.55 -14.36 10.32
C ILE A 158 4.81 -13.18 10.94
N SER A 159 4.11 -13.43 12.05
CA SER A 159 3.44 -12.39 12.84
C SER A 159 4.05 -12.34 14.23
N LYS A 160 4.15 -11.15 14.81
CA LYS A 160 4.80 -10.96 16.11
C LYS A 160 3.96 -11.47 17.30
N ASP A 161 2.64 -11.38 17.23
CA ASP A 161 1.75 -11.59 18.37
C ASP A 161 0.61 -12.59 18.12
N ASN A 162 0.61 -13.32 17.01
CA ASN A 162 -0.45 -14.28 16.59
C ASN A 162 -1.89 -13.71 16.63
N SER A 163 -2.06 -12.40 16.84
CA SER A 163 -3.37 -11.74 16.93
C SER A 163 -4.00 -11.63 15.54
N ILE A 164 -3.16 -11.55 14.52
CA ILE A 164 -3.54 -11.48 13.12
C ILE A 164 -3.85 -12.90 12.63
N THR A 165 -5.12 -13.13 12.32
CA THR A 165 -5.61 -14.43 11.82
C THR A 165 -5.96 -14.40 10.34
N LYS A 166 -6.12 -13.21 9.76
CA LYS A 166 -6.41 -13.00 8.34
C LYS A 166 -5.71 -11.77 7.81
N LEU A 167 -5.28 -11.83 6.55
CA LEU A 167 -4.71 -10.71 5.82
C LEU A 167 -5.26 -10.69 4.38
N PRO A 168 -5.32 -9.52 3.72
CA PRO A 168 -5.58 -9.46 2.29
C PRO A 168 -4.48 -10.23 1.55
N ALA A 169 -4.84 -10.85 0.43
CA ALA A 169 -3.87 -11.56 -0.37
C ALA A 169 -2.87 -10.56 -1.02
N PRO A 170 -1.56 -10.82 -0.91
CA PRO A 170 -0.51 -9.98 -1.48
C PRO A 170 -0.65 -9.89 -3.01
N GLY A 171 -0.28 -8.75 -3.59
CA GLY A 171 -0.38 -8.50 -5.02
C GLY A 171 0.71 -9.18 -5.85
N LEU A 172 0.47 -9.27 -7.16
CA LEU A 172 1.45 -9.66 -8.17
C LEU A 172 1.27 -8.75 -9.39
N SER A 173 2.38 -8.30 -9.98
CA SER A 173 2.38 -7.70 -11.31
C SER A 173 3.39 -8.42 -12.21
N VAL A 174 3.18 -8.32 -13.52
CA VAL A 174 4.00 -9.01 -14.53
C VAL A 174 4.48 -7.97 -15.53
N SER A 175 5.79 -7.93 -15.74
CA SER A 175 6.46 -6.95 -16.59
C SER A 175 7.31 -7.64 -17.65
N GLY A 176 7.35 -7.06 -18.84
CA GLY A 176 8.18 -7.51 -19.96
C GLY A 176 7.84 -6.76 -21.25
N ILE A 177 8.75 -6.78 -22.21
CA ILE A 177 8.56 -6.04 -23.47
C ILE A 177 7.43 -6.67 -24.28
N GLY A 178 6.38 -5.90 -24.58
CA GLY A 178 5.22 -6.39 -25.35
C GLY A 178 4.35 -7.38 -24.57
N VAL A 179 4.34 -7.26 -23.24
CA VAL A 179 3.55 -8.10 -22.33
C VAL A 179 2.35 -7.31 -21.82
N ALA A 180 1.16 -7.86 -22.03
CA ALA A 180 -0.09 -7.37 -21.47
C ALA A 180 -0.72 -8.49 -20.63
N LEU A 181 -0.03 -8.88 -19.56
CA LEU A 181 -0.49 -9.88 -18.59
C LEU A 181 -0.95 -9.17 -17.32
N ALA A 182 -2.14 -9.51 -16.86
CA ALA A 182 -2.68 -9.08 -15.57
C ALA A 182 -2.69 -10.27 -14.62
N ALA A 183 -2.34 -10.03 -13.36
CA ALA A 183 -2.38 -11.02 -12.30
C ALA A 183 -3.41 -10.62 -11.24
N LYS A 184 -4.16 -11.61 -10.75
CA LYS A 184 -5.07 -11.43 -9.61
C LYS A 184 -4.92 -12.59 -8.64
N PRO A 185 -4.89 -12.36 -7.32
CA PRO A 185 -4.98 -13.44 -6.35
C PRO A 185 -6.22 -14.30 -6.60
N VAL A 186 -6.07 -15.63 -6.53
CA VAL A 186 -7.20 -16.56 -6.62
C VAL A 186 -8.09 -16.46 -5.38
N ASN A 187 -7.45 -16.32 -4.21
CA ASN A 187 -8.11 -16.01 -2.96
C ASN A 187 -7.80 -14.55 -2.62
N THR A 188 -8.80 -13.76 -2.24
CA THR A 188 -8.63 -12.35 -1.89
C THR A 188 -8.08 -12.14 -0.47
N GLU A 189 -8.14 -13.18 0.35
CA GLU A 189 -7.63 -13.20 1.72
C GLU A 189 -6.82 -14.47 1.96
N ILE A 190 -5.89 -14.39 2.90
CA ILE A 190 -5.16 -15.52 3.46
C ILE A 190 -5.54 -15.71 4.92
N VAL A 191 -5.73 -16.96 5.33
CA VAL A 191 -5.99 -17.32 6.73
C VAL A 191 -4.68 -17.81 7.33
N LEU A 192 -4.20 -17.11 8.37
CA LEU A 192 -2.95 -17.44 9.02
C LEU A 192 -3.16 -18.61 9.99
N ASN A 193 -2.48 -19.71 9.71
CA ASN A 193 -2.56 -20.95 10.49
C ASN A 193 -1.17 -21.51 10.86
N ASN A 194 -0.16 -20.63 10.91
CA ASN A 194 1.25 -20.95 11.20
C ASN A 194 1.90 -21.99 10.25
N LYS A 195 1.29 -22.25 9.09
CA LYS A 195 1.85 -23.09 8.03
C LYS A 195 2.34 -22.24 6.86
N ILE A 196 3.16 -22.86 6.01
CA ILE A 196 3.51 -22.31 4.70
C ILE A 196 2.21 -22.08 3.92
N GLN A 197 2.03 -20.85 3.44
CA GLN A 197 0.89 -20.46 2.62
C GLN A 197 1.22 -20.71 1.16
N LEU A 198 0.28 -21.28 0.40
CA LEU A 198 0.41 -21.42 -1.04
C LEU A 198 -0.38 -20.28 -1.70
N LEU A 199 0.32 -19.21 -2.04
CA LEU A 199 -0.28 -18.06 -2.70
C LEU A 199 -0.48 -18.39 -4.18
N LYS A 200 -1.71 -18.23 -4.66
CA LYS A 200 -2.10 -18.54 -6.02
C LYS A 200 -2.57 -17.30 -6.75
N TYR A 201 -2.08 -17.12 -7.96
CA TYR A 201 -2.39 -15.99 -8.81
C TYR A 201 -2.90 -16.47 -10.16
N LYS A 202 -4.06 -15.96 -10.56
CA LYS A 202 -4.62 -16.17 -11.88
C LYS A 202 -4.09 -15.11 -12.82
N ILE A 203 -3.48 -15.55 -13.91
CA ILE A 203 -2.90 -14.71 -14.95
C ILE A 203 -3.84 -14.70 -16.16
N SER A 204 -4.07 -13.51 -16.71
CA SER A 204 -4.86 -13.33 -17.92
C SER A 204 -4.20 -12.33 -18.86
N GLY A 205 -4.43 -12.51 -20.16
CA GLY A 205 -3.89 -11.65 -21.20
C GLY A 205 -2.82 -12.34 -22.03
N LYS A 206 -1.95 -11.57 -22.67
CA LYS A 206 -1.08 -12.07 -23.73
C LYS A 206 0.30 -11.42 -23.68
N ALA A 207 1.31 -12.19 -24.08
CA ALA A 207 2.62 -11.65 -24.41
C ALA A 207 2.85 -11.78 -25.93
N ASP A 208 2.89 -10.65 -26.64
CA ASP A 208 2.92 -10.64 -28.12
C ASP A 208 4.33 -10.80 -28.70
N LYS A 209 5.36 -10.55 -27.88
CA LYS A 209 6.76 -10.61 -28.28
C LYS A 209 7.49 -11.66 -27.46
N GLU A 210 8.62 -12.12 -27.99
CA GLU A 210 9.56 -12.88 -27.18
C GLU A 210 10.14 -11.94 -26.13
N ALA A 211 10.05 -12.32 -24.86
CA ALA A 211 10.43 -11.46 -23.75
C ALA A 211 10.98 -12.28 -22.58
N TYR A 212 11.83 -11.65 -21.78
CA TYR A 212 12.01 -12.05 -20.40
C TYR A 212 10.86 -11.48 -19.58
N LEU A 213 10.39 -12.26 -18.61
CA LEU A 213 9.28 -11.87 -17.75
C LEU A 213 9.79 -11.67 -16.33
N MET A 214 9.42 -10.54 -15.75
CA MET A 214 9.64 -10.21 -14.35
C MET A 214 8.30 -10.26 -13.63
N PHE A 215 8.30 -10.91 -12.48
CA PHE A 215 7.13 -11.08 -11.62
C PHE A 215 7.40 -10.35 -10.31
N ASP A 216 6.75 -9.21 -10.13
CA ASP A 216 6.92 -8.38 -8.94
C ASP A 216 5.84 -8.77 -7.92
N PHE A 217 6.26 -9.47 -6.87
CA PHE A 217 5.38 -9.87 -5.77
C PHE A 217 5.41 -8.80 -4.69
N TYR A 218 4.24 -8.32 -4.29
CA TYR A 218 4.10 -7.27 -3.28
C TYR A 218 3.74 -7.90 -1.95
N ASP A 219 4.45 -7.58 -0.87
CA ASP A 219 4.05 -8.00 0.47
C ASP A 219 2.87 -7.16 1.02
N PHE A 220 2.51 -7.38 2.30
CA PHE A 220 1.44 -6.63 2.97
C PHE A 220 1.77 -5.15 3.19
N ASN A 221 3.04 -4.77 3.01
CA ASN A 221 3.58 -3.44 3.20
C ASN A 221 3.86 -2.74 1.86
N ASN A 222 3.46 -3.36 0.74
CA ASN A 222 3.75 -2.96 -0.65
C ASN A 222 5.24 -2.98 -1.02
N GLN A 223 6.08 -3.67 -0.26
CA GLN A 223 7.46 -3.94 -0.67
C GLN A 223 7.49 -4.99 -1.78
N VAL A 224 8.37 -4.80 -2.75
CA VAL A 224 8.49 -5.66 -3.93
C VAL A 224 9.60 -6.68 -3.75
N GLN A 225 9.28 -7.95 -4.03
CA GLN A 225 10.24 -9.03 -4.23
C GLN A 225 10.06 -9.59 -5.65
N THR A 226 11.09 -9.45 -6.48
CA THR A 226 11.01 -9.80 -7.90
C THR A 226 11.53 -11.20 -8.18
N TYR A 227 10.73 -11.98 -8.92
CA TYR A 227 11.17 -13.22 -9.55
C TYR A 227 11.38 -13.01 -11.05
N ASN A 228 12.58 -13.32 -11.52
CA ASN A 228 12.91 -13.26 -12.95
C ASN A 228 12.74 -14.65 -13.56
N LEU A 229 11.89 -14.77 -14.57
CA LEU A 229 11.82 -15.99 -15.36
C LEU A 229 13.08 -16.07 -16.24
N SER A 230 13.93 -17.04 -15.92
CA SER A 230 15.22 -17.24 -16.60
C SER A 230 15.07 -17.56 -18.08
N GLU A 231 14.01 -18.27 -18.45
CA GLU A 231 13.71 -18.60 -19.84
C GLU A 231 12.97 -17.45 -20.54
N LYS A 232 13.51 -17.03 -21.67
CA LYS A 232 12.80 -16.17 -22.61
C LYS A 232 11.59 -16.94 -23.15
N ILE A 233 10.40 -16.34 -23.11
CA ILE A 233 9.24 -16.91 -23.78
C ILE A 233 9.43 -16.80 -25.30
N LYS A 234 9.03 -17.84 -26.03
CA LYS A 234 9.14 -17.94 -27.49
C LYS A 234 7.82 -18.37 -28.10
#